data_AF-A0A1X7C537-F1
#
_entry.id   AF-A0A1X7C537-F1
#
_cell.length_a   1.000
_cell.length_b   1.000
_cell.length_c   1.000
_cell.angle_alpha   90.00
_cell.angle_beta   90.00
_cell.angle_gamma   90.00
#
_symmetry.space_group_name_H-M   'P 1'
#
loop_
_entity.id
_entity.type
_entity.pdbx_description
1 polymer ?
#
loop_
_entity_poly.entity_id
_entity_poly.type
_entity_poly.pdbx_seq_one_letter_code
_entity_poly.pdbx_strand_id
1 'polypeptide(L)' 'MEKRTFIGMIEAGEPLLKEALDAMRAYHQAQDEGKPAEEIERLHLLAESLFQVVCDYQLRVVAKARGKELPPLH' A
#
# COMPACT_ATOMS: atom_id res chain seq x y z
N MET A 1 -19.12 -6.26 14.00
CA MET A 1 -19.07 -5.43 12.77
C MET A 1 -19.99 -6.06 11.74
N GLU A 2 -20.78 -5.26 11.01
CA GLU A 2 -21.62 -5.79 9.94
C GLU A 2 -20.80 -6.16 8.70
N LYS A 3 -21.21 -7.22 7.99
CA LYS A 3 -20.53 -7.70 6.77
C LYS A 3 -20.38 -6.60 5.71
N ARG A 4 -21.39 -5.74 5.55
CA ARG A 4 -21.38 -4.62 4.59
C ARG A 4 -20.32 -3.56 4.94
N THR A 5 -20.16 -3.26 6.22
CA THR A 5 -19.11 -2.33 6.70
C THR A 5 -17.71 -2.87 6.44
N PHE A 6 -17.49 -4.18 6.63
CA PHE A 6 -16.20 -4.80 6.36
C PHE A 6 -15.84 -4.75 4.87
N ILE A 7 -16.78 -5.09 3.99
CA ILE A 7 -16.60 -5.02 2.53
C ILE A 7 -16.28 -3.59 2.09
N GLY A 8 -17.02 -2.59 2.56
CA GLY A 8 -16.76 -1.19 2.21
C GLY A 8 -15.39 -0.68 2.67
N MET A 9 -14.84 -1.22 3.77
CA MET A 9 -13.48 -0.90 4.19
C MET A 9 -12.41 -1.62 3.36
N ILE A 10 -12.69 -2.81 2.80
CA ILE A 10 -11.77 -3.44 1.85
C ILE A 10 -11.74 -2.62 0.54
N GLU A 11 -12.92 -2.26 0.03
CA GLU A 11 -13.07 -1.46 -1.19
C GLU A 11 -12.38 -0.09 -1.06
N ALA A 12 -12.45 0.54 0.11
CA ALA A 12 -11.74 1.81 0.38
C ALA A 12 -10.20 1.68 0.38
N GLY A 13 -9.64 0.46 0.47
CA GLY A 13 -8.21 0.20 0.35
C GLY A 13 -7.74 -0.02 -1.09
N GLU A 14 -8.64 -0.21 -2.05
CA GLU A 14 -8.29 -0.45 -3.46
C GLU A 14 -7.47 0.70 -4.08
N PRO A 15 -7.76 1.99 -3.81
CA PRO A 15 -6.94 3.08 -4.32
C PRO A 15 -5.49 3.04 -3.81
N LEU A 16 -5.27 2.70 -2.53
CA LEU A 16 -3.93 2.57 -1.94
C LEU A 16 -3.16 1.43 -2.60
N LEU A 17 -3.83 0.29 -2.82
CA LEU A 17 -3.24 -0.86 -3.50
C LEU A 17 -2.86 -0.50 -4.94
N LYS A 18 -3.73 0.23 -5.65
CA LYS A 18 -3.46 0.68 -7.01
C LYS A 18 -2.23 1.59 -7.07
N GLU A 19 -2.13 2.56 -6.17
CA GLU A 19 -0.99 3.48 -6.11
C GLU A 19 0.33 2.76 -5.86
N ALA A 20 0.36 1.82 -4.91
CA ALA A 20 1.54 0.99 -4.65
C ALA A 20 1.92 0.15 -5.87
N LEU A 21 0.95 -0.47 -6.56
CA LEU A 21 1.20 -1.24 -7.77
C LEU A 21 1.72 -0.39 -8.92
N ASP A 22 1.18 0.82 -9.10
CA ASP A 22 1.64 1.74 -10.13
C ASP A 22 3.08 2.19 -9.86
N ALA A 23 3.45 2.47 -8.61
CA ALA A 23 4.82 2.78 -8.21
C ALA A 23 5.79 1.59 -8.42
N MET A 24 5.38 0.37 -8.08
CA MET A 24 6.16 -0.84 -8.35
C MET A 24 6.38 -1.06 -9.86
N ARG A 25 5.37 -0.79 -10.70
CA ARG A 25 5.54 -0.87 -12.16
C ARG A 25 6.53 0.18 -12.66
N ALA A 26 6.44 1.41 -12.17
CA ALA A 26 7.37 2.48 -12.55
C ALA A 26 8.83 2.13 -12.18
N TYR A 27 9.04 1.56 -10.98
CA TYR A 27 10.34 1.06 -10.56
C TYR A 27 10.90 0.00 -11.51
N HIS A 28 10.14 -1.06 -11.80
CA HIS A 28 10.60 -2.12 -12.72
C HIS A 28 10.84 -1.59 -14.13
N GLN A 29 9.97 -0.70 -14.63
CA GLN A 29 10.17 -0.07 -15.92
C GLN A 29 11.46 0.75 -15.97
N ALA A 30 11.79 1.48 -14.91
CA ALA A 30 13.04 2.22 -14.82
C ALA A 30 14.28 1.30 -14.81
N GLN A 31 14.18 0.11 -14.20
CA GLN A 31 15.23 -0.90 -14.27
C GLN A 31 15.39 -1.46 -15.68
N ASP A 32 14.28 -1.82 -16.33
CA ASP A 32 14.27 -2.38 -17.69
C ASP A 32 14.80 -1.38 -18.73
N GLU A 33 14.49 -0.09 -18.55
CA GLU A 33 14.98 1.01 -19.40
C GLU A 33 16.43 1.40 -19.11
N GLY A 34 17.06 0.85 -18.06
CA GLY A 34 18.42 1.20 -17.66
C GLY A 34 18.57 2.65 -17.20
N LYS A 35 17.57 3.19 -16.49
CA LYS A 35 17.59 4.55 -15.94
C LYS A 35 18.77 4.74 -14.97
N PRO A 36 19.15 5.99 -14.66
CA PRO A 36 20.16 6.27 -13.65
C PRO A 36 19.81 5.62 -12.30
N ALA A 37 20.84 5.12 -11.60
CA ALA A 37 20.67 4.42 -10.32
C ALA A 37 19.92 5.25 -9.27
N GLU A 38 20.14 6.57 -9.24
CA GLU A 38 19.43 7.49 -8.33
C GLU A 38 17.92 7.52 -8.60
N GLU A 39 17.51 7.47 -9.87
CA GLU A 39 16.10 7.46 -10.25
C GLU A 39 15.43 6.13 -9.89
N ILE A 40 16.13 5.02 -10.14
CA ILE A 40 15.68 3.68 -9.76
C ILE A 40 15.52 3.58 -8.23
N GLU A 41 16.49 4.06 -7.46
CA GLU A 41 16.45 4.05 -5.99
C GLU A 41 15.31 4.91 -5.45
N ARG A 42 15.09 6.10 -6.02
CA ARG A 42 13.97 6.95 -5.63
C ARG A 42 12.62 6.26 -5.88
N LEU A 43 12.47 5.58 -7.02
CA LEU A 43 11.25 4.83 -7.34
C LEU A 43 11.08 3.61 -6.43
N HIS A 44 12.18 2.95 -6.07
CA HIS A 44 12.18 1.84 -5.11
C HIS A 44 11.64 2.28 -3.75
N LEU A 45 12.22 3.33 -3.16
CA LEU A 45 11.81 3.88 -1.87
C LEU A 45 10.35 4.34 -1.87
N LEU A 46 9.89 4.94 -2.96
CA LEU A 46 8.48 5.31 -3.13
C LEU A 46 7.57 4.09 -3.14
N ALA A 47 7.91 3.07 -3.93
CA ALA A 47 7.13 1.83 -4.01
C ALA A 47 7.08 1.10 -2.67
N GLU A 48 8.21 1.01 -1.95
CA GLU A 48 8.26 0.40 -0.61
C GLU A 48 7.42 1.17 0.40
N SER A 49 7.52 2.49 0.43
CA SER A 49 6.74 3.34 1.33
C SER A 49 5.23 3.19 1.09
N LEU A 50 4.80 3.19 -0.18
CA LEU A 50 3.39 2.97 -0.51
C LEU A 50 2.91 1.56 -0.15
N PHE A 51 3.75 0.56 -0.33
CA PHE A 51 3.41 -0.81 0.06
C PHE A 51 3.25 -0.95 1.58
N GLN A 52 4.09 -0.29 2.38
CA GLN A 52 3.94 -0.23 3.83
C GLN A 52 2.58 0.36 4.24
N VAL A 53 2.17 1.48 3.61
CA VAL A 53 0.86 2.11 3.86
C VAL A 53 -0.29 1.13 3.56
N VAL A 54 -0.20 0.35 2.48
CA VAL A 54 -1.21 -0.68 2.15
C VAL A 54 -1.27 -1.76 3.23
N CYS A 55 -0.12 -2.29 3.66
CA CYS A 55 -0.06 -3.30 4.72
C CYS A 55 -0.66 -2.78 6.03
N ASP A 56 -0.30 -1.58 6.44
CA ASP A 56 -0.80 -0.93 7.65
C ASP A 56 -2.31 -0.72 7.61
N TYR A 57 -2.83 -0.28 6.48
CA TYR A 57 -4.27 -0.14 6.27
C TYR A 57 -4.99 -1.48 6.40
N GLN A 58 -4.51 -2.52 5.70
CA GLN A 58 -5.12 -3.85 5.73
C GLN A 58 -5.09 -4.46 7.13
N LEU A 59 -3.99 -4.30 7.86
CA LEU A 59 -3.87 -4.73 9.25
C LEU A 59 -4.92 -4.05 10.14
N ARG A 60 -5.16 -2.76 9.96
CA ARG A 60 -6.20 -2.01 10.70
C ARG A 60 -7.60 -2.46 10.34
N VAL A 61 -7.89 -2.69 9.06
CA VAL A 61 -9.18 -3.22 8.61
C VAL A 61 -9.45 -4.59 9.25
N VAL A 62 -8.45 -5.48 9.25
CA VAL A 62 -8.55 -6.81 9.88
C VAL A 62 -8.67 -6.71 11.41
N ALA A 63 -7.90 -5.84 12.06
CA ALA A 63 -7.97 -5.64 13.51
C ALA A 63 -9.37 -5.14 13.91
N LYS A 64 -9.88 -4.11 13.23
CA LYS A 64 -11.22 -3.56 13.46
C LYS A 64 -12.30 -4.63 13.24
N ALA A 65 -12.16 -5.46 12.21
CA ALA A 65 -13.08 -6.58 11.96
C ALA A 65 -13.08 -7.63 13.09
N ARG A 66 -11.93 -7.81 13.74
CA ARG A 66 -11.74 -8.69 14.91
C ARG A 66 -12.06 -8.01 16.25
N GLY A 67 -12.53 -6.77 16.25
CA GLY A 67 -12.81 -6.00 17.47
C GLY A 67 -11.56 -5.56 18.24
N LYS A 68 -10.40 -5.48 17.56
CA LYS A 68 -9.14 -5.01 18.11
C LYS A 68 -8.82 -3.62 17.55
N GLU A 69 -8.36 -2.71 18.39
CA GLU A 69 -7.88 -1.39 17.96
C GLU A 69 -6.35 -1.42 17.93
N LEU A 70 -5.75 -0.96 16.82
CA LEU A 70 -4.30 -0.85 16.67
C LEU A 70 -3.86 0.59 17.00
N PRO A 71 -2.65 0.80 17.54
CA PRO A 71 -2.14 2.13 17.83
C PRO A 71 -2.02 3.01 16.56
N PRO A 72 -2.02 4.35 16.73
CA PRO A 72 -1.74 5.29 15.64
C PRO A 72 -0.39 4.99 14.98
N LEU A 73 -0.29 5.22 13.67
CA LEU A 73 0.99 5.16 12.96
C LEU A 73 1.68 6.51 13.20
N HIS A 74 3.00 6.44 13.36
CA HIS A 74 3.86 7.58 13.70
C HIS A 74 3.98 8.58 12.56
#